data_AF-A0A258HLF0-F1
#
_entry.id   AF-A0A258HLF0-F1
#
_cell.length_a   1.000
_cell.length_b   1.000
_cell.length_c   1.000
_cell.angle_alpha   90.00
_cell.angle_beta   90.00
_cell.angle_gamma   90.00
#
_symmetry.space_group_name_H-M   'P 1'
#
loop_
_entity.id
_entity.type
_entity.pdbx_description
1 polymer ?
#
loop_
_entity_poly.entity_id
_entity_poly.type
_entity_poly.pdbx_seq_one_letter_code
_entity_poly.pdbx_strand_id
1 'polypeptide(L)'
;MPPRAPPSFTRKETPLTLTLPNWTWDYLETVFEDLAQTPAEKVAVLHLVAVTREMSPFLSKLDLLREIICIGLVLLPDHDRPPSAANLRPSSTAASGGTC
;
A
#
# COMPACT_ATOMS: atom_id res chain seq x y z
N MET A 1 -6.52 57.89 -6.18
CA MET A 1 -5.78 56.62 -6.29
C MET A 1 -6.74 55.59 -6.88
N PRO A 2 -6.52 55.02 -8.08
CA PRO A 2 -7.41 53.99 -8.60
C PRO A 2 -7.13 52.64 -7.91
N PRO A 3 -8.15 51.78 -7.72
CA PRO A 3 -7.99 50.47 -7.12
C PRO A 3 -7.23 49.53 -8.07
N ARG A 4 -6.19 48.87 -7.56
CA ARG A 4 -5.38 47.90 -8.30
C ARG A 4 -6.16 46.59 -8.44
N ALA A 5 -6.39 46.14 -9.67
CA ALA A 5 -7.02 44.85 -9.95
C ALA A 5 -6.14 43.68 -9.44
N PRO A 6 -6.75 42.60 -8.91
CA PRO A 6 -6.01 41.42 -8.49
C PRO A 6 -5.38 40.70 -9.71
N PRO A 7 -4.17 40.12 -9.56
CA PRO A 7 -3.54 39.39 -10.66
C PRO A 7 -4.36 38.14 -10.99
N SER A 8 -4.80 38.03 -12.24
CA SER A 8 -5.46 36.85 -12.78
C SER A 8 -4.44 35.70 -12.83
N PHE A 9 -4.46 34.82 -11.84
CA PHE A 9 -3.64 33.61 -11.82
C PHE A 9 -4.20 32.63 -12.86
N THR A 10 -3.78 32.79 -14.11
CA THR A 10 -3.99 31.80 -15.16
C THR A 10 -3.02 30.65 -14.90
N ARG A 11 -3.43 29.69 -14.06
CA ARG A 11 -2.76 28.39 -13.98
C ARG A 11 -2.82 27.80 -15.38
N LYS A 12 -1.69 27.80 -16.10
CA LYS A 12 -1.54 26.95 -17.28
C LYS A 12 -1.58 25.53 -16.76
N GLU A 13 -2.74 24.88 -16.88
CA GLU A 13 -2.86 23.45 -16.67
C GLU A 13 -2.08 22.76 -17.78
N THR A 14 -0.80 22.51 -17.54
CA THR A 14 -0.01 21.62 -18.38
C THR A 14 -0.67 20.25 -18.28
N PRO A 15 -1.22 19.69 -19.38
CA PRO A 15 -1.74 18.33 -19.32
C PRO A 15 -0.55 17.44 -18.94
N LEU A 16 -0.58 16.86 -17.74
CA LEU A 16 0.42 15.89 -17.34
C LEU A 16 0.19 14.66 -18.21
N THR A 17 0.83 14.61 -19.37
CA THR A 17 0.88 13.41 -20.20
C THR A 17 1.64 12.34 -19.42
N LEU A 18 0.89 11.56 -18.63
CA LEU A 18 1.42 10.49 -17.81
C LEU A 18 1.99 9.41 -18.75
N THR A 19 3.30 9.48 -18.94
CA THR A 19 4.04 8.45 -19.67
C THR A 19 4.44 7.41 -18.65
N LEU A 20 3.72 6.29 -18.62
CA LEU A 20 4.10 5.17 -17.78
C LEU A 20 5.48 4.66 -18.21
N PRO A 21 6.35 4.25 -17.28
CA PRO A 21 7.55 3.51 -17.62
C PRO A 21 7.15 2.26 -18.41
N ASN A 22 7.95 1.90 -19.41
CA ASN A 22 7.73 0.71 -20.20
C ASN A 22 8.20 -0.52 -19.41
N TRP A 23 7.38 -0.96 -18.46
CA TRP A 23 7.61 -2.17 -17.68
C TRP A 23 7.06 -3.42 -18.37
N THR A 24 7.68 -4.57 -18.12
CA THR A 24 7.09 -5.87 -18.42
C THR A 24 6.44 -6.43 -17.16
N TRP A 25 5.46 -7.31 -17.33
CA TRP A 25 4.84 -8.02 -16.20
C TRP A 25 5.87 -8.86 -15.45
N ASP A 26 6.77 -9.53 -16.15
CA ASP A 26 7.86 -10.32 -15.53
C ASP A 26 8.78 -9.46 -14.65
N TYR A 27 9.03 -8.21 -15.07
CA TYR A 27 9.82 -7.26 -14.27
C TYR A 27 9.08 -6.87 -12.98
N LEU A 28 7.77 -6.62 -13.06
CA LEU A 28 6.96 -6.31 -11.89
C LEU A 28 6.90 -7.48 -10.91
N GLU A 29 6.69 -8.70 -11.42
CA GLU A 29 6.70 -9.93 -10.62
C GLU A 29 8.02 -10.08 -9.87
N THR A 30 9.16 -9.92 -10.56
CA THR A 30 10.50 -9.96 -9.95
C THR A 30 10.68 -8.90 -8.86
N VAL A 31 10.30 -7.65 -9.12
CA VAL A 31 10.44 -6.55 -8.16
C VAL A 31 9.61 -6.81 -6.90
N PHE A 32 8.36 -7.25 -7.04
CA PHE A 32 7.52 -7.53 -5.87
C PHE A 32 7.94 -8.79 -5.12
N GLU A 33 8.45 -9.80 -5.83
CA GLU A 33 9.02 -11.00 -5.23
C GLU A 33 10.27 -10.68 -4.39
N ASP A 34 11.15 -9.81 -4.89
CA ASP A 34 12.36 -9.36 -4.19
C ASP A 34 12.05 -8.47 -2.97
N LEU A 35 10.94 -7.71 -3.02
CA LEU A 35 10.50 -6.86 -1.91
C LEU A 35 9.78 -7.63 -0.81
N ALA A 36 9.18 -8.79 -1.12
CA ALA A 36 8.48 -9.61 -0.15
C ALA A 36 9.47 -10.24 0.85
N GLN A 37 9.20 -10.07 2.15
CA GLN A 37 10.04 -10.60 3.23
C GLN A 37 9.55 -11.97 3.71
N THR A 38 8.25 -12.26 3.52
CA THR A 38 7.65 -13.54 3.93
C THR A 38 7.11 -14.34 2.74
N PRO A 39 7.05 -15.68 2.84
CA PRO A 39 6.40 -16.50 1.82
C PRO A 39 4.92 -16.14 1.60
N ALA A 40 4.23 -15.67 2.64
CA ALA A 40 2.84 -15.24 2.56
C ALA A 40 2.70 -13.94 1.76
N GLU A 41 3.56 -12.94 2.01
CA GLU A 41 3.64 -11.72 1.20
C GLU A 41 3.92 -12.03 -0.26
N LYS A 42 4.89 -12.92 -0.53
CA LYS A 42 5.24 -13.33 -1.88
C LYS A 42 4.05 -13.92 -2.64
N VAL A 43 3.30 -14.82 -2.01
CA VAL A 43 2.07 -15.37 -2.60
C VAL A 43 1.03 -14.27 -2.83
N ALA A 44 0.85 -13.36 -1.88
CA ALA A 44 -0.12 -12.27 -1.98
C ALA A 44 0.21 -11.32 -3.14
N VAL A 45 1.46 -10.85 -3.25
CA VAL A 45 1.85 -9.90 -4.31
C VAL A 45 1.81 -10.55 -5.70
N LEU A 46 2.24 -11.80 -5.84
CA LEU A 46 2.16 -12.50 -7.13
C LEU A 46 0.71 -12.69 -7.57
N HIS A 47 -0.19 -13.03 -6.65
CA HIS A 47 -1.61 -13.13 -6.94
C HIS A 47 -2.20 -11.77 -7.35
N LEU A 48 -1.85 -10.69 -6.64
CA LEU A 48 -2.32 -9.35 -6.98
C LEU A 48 -1.81 -8.88 -8.33
N VAL A 49 -0.53 -9.11 -8.66
CA VAL A 49 0.04 -8.79 -9.98
C VAL A 49 -0.70 -9.55 -11.08
N ALA A 50 -0.98 -10.83 -10.89
CA ALA A 50 -1.73 -11.64 -11.86
C ALA A 50 -3.13 -11.06 -12.11
N VAL A 51 -3.87 -10.74 -11.05
CA VAL A 51 -5.21 -10.14 -11.16
C VAL A 51 -5.14 -8.75 -11.82
N THR A 52 -4.19 -7.90 -11.44
CA THR A 52 -4.00 -6.58 -12.07
C THR A 52 -3.63 -6.69 -13.54
N ARG A 53 -2.84 -7.71 -13.93
CA ARG A 53 -2.51 -8.00 -15.33
C ARG A 53 -3.75 -8.33 -16.14
N GLU A 54 -4.63 -9.18 -15.61
CA GLU A 54 -5.92 -9.50 -16.23
C GLU A 54 -6.84 -8.28 -16.36
N MET A 55 -6.86 -7.41 -15.35
CA MET A 55 -7.66 -6.18 -15.36
C MET A 55 -7.06 -5.06 -16.22
N SER A 56 -5.76 -5.09 -16.49
CA SER A 56 -5.03 -4.01 -17.15
C SER A 56 -5.63 -3.48 -18.47
N PRO A 57 -6.28 -4.29 -19.34
CA PRO A 57 -6.92 -3.78 -20.55
C PRO A 57 -8.14 -2.88 -20.30
N PHE A 58 -8.72 -2.97 -19.10
CA PHE A 58 -9.92 -2.23 -18.69
C PHE A 58 -9.62 -1.00 -17.83
N LEU A 59 -8.35 -0.79 -17.46
CA LEU A 59 -7.92 0.29 -16.58
C LEU A 59 -7.37 1.47 -17.39
N SER A 60 -7.61 2.70 -16.93
CA SER A 60 -6.86 3.85 -17.42
C SER A 60 -5.39 3.72 -17.00
N LYS A 61 -4.47 4.42 -17.69
CA LYS A 61 -3.05 4.43 -17.31
C LYS A 61 -2.83 4.89 -15.87
N LEU A 62 -3.66 5.82 -15.39
CA LEU A 62 -3.58 6.32 -14.02
C LEU A 62 -4.05 5.26 -13.02
N ASP A 63 -5.15 4.56 -13.33
CA ASP A 63 -5.68 3.50 -12.47
C ASP A 63 -4.72 2.32 -12.42
N LEU A 64 -4.13 1.92 -13.55
CA LEU A 64 -3.12 0.86 -13.58
C LEU A 64 -1.91 1.20 -12.71
N LEU A 65 -1.41 2.44 -12.79
CA LEU A 65 -0.32 2.90 -11.93
C LEU A 65 -0.72 2.87 -10.45
N ARG A 66 -1.96 3.30 -10.15
CA ARG A 66 -2.50 3.28 -8.79
C ARG A 66 -2.56 1.86 -8.25
N GLU A 67 -3.07 0.90 -9.03
CA GLU A 67 -3.13 -0.51 -8.64
C GLU A 67 -1.73 -1.04 -8.32
N ILE A 68 -0.74 -0.76 -9.16
CA ILE A 68 0.63 -1.24 -8.96
C ILE A 68 1.27 -0.61 -7.70
N ILE A 69 1.01 0.66 -7.42
CA ILE A 69 1.43 1.28 -6.15
C ILE A 69 0.74 0.60 -4.97
N CYS A 70 -0.57 0.32 -5.07
CA CYS A 70 -1.34 -0.36 -4.02
C CYS A 70 -0.82 -1.77 -3.71
N ILE A 71 -0.33 -2.51 -4.70
CA ILE A 71 0.31 -3.82 -4.48
C ILE A 71 1.54 -3.65 -3.57
N GLY A 72 2.37 -2.64 -3.83
CA GLY A 72 3.53 -2.35 -2.99
C GLY A 72 3.16 -1.98 -1.55
N LEU A 73 2.00 -1.36 -1.33
CA LEU A 73 1.51 -1.03 0.00
C LEU A 73 1.17 -2.26 0.85
N VAL A 74 0.89 -3.41 0.23
CA VAL A 74 0.66 -4.68 0.96
C VAL A 74 1.94 -5.17 1.66
N LEU A 75 3.11 -4.78 1.16
CA LEU A 75 4.41 -5.15 1.73
C LEU A 75 4.87 -4.20 2.84
N LEU A 76 4.12 -3.12 3.13
CA LEU A 76 4.51 -2.23 4.22
C LEU A 76 4.36 -2.97 5.55
N PRO A 77 5.40 -2.94 6.41
CA PRO A 77 5.31 -3.53 7.73
C PRO A 77 4.15 -2.90 8.51
N ASP A 78 3.44 -3.75 9.23
CA ASP A 78 2.27 -3.43 10.04
C ASP A 78 2.73 -2.60 11.25
N HIS A 79 3.01 -1.31 11.03
CA HIS A 79 3.48 -0.38 12.07
C HIS A 79 2.41 -0.12 13.16
N ASP A 80 1.16 -0.52 12.92
CA ASP A 80 0.01 -0.20 13.76
C ASP A 80 -0.76 -1.44 14.26
N ARG A 81 -0.26 -2.67 14.11
CA ARG A 81 -0.94 -3.83 14.69
C ARG A 81 -0.90 -3.73 16.22
N PRO A 82 -2.02 -3.48 16.92
CA PRO A 82 -2.01 -3.51 18.37
C PRO A 82 -1.57 -4.92 18.82
N PRO A 83 -0.79 -5.03 19.90
CA PRO A 83 -0.31 -6.32 20.37
C PRO A 83 -1.50 -7.26 20.53
N SER A 84 -1.45 -8.39 19.82
CA SER A 84 -2.49 -9.41 19.86
C SER A 84 -2.78 -9.76 21.33
N ALA A 85 -4.04 -9.60 21.74
CA ALA A 85 -4.51 -9.86 23.10
C ALA A 85 -4.25 -11.31 23.58
N ALA A 86 -3.79 -12.19 22.68
CA ALA A 86 -3.34 -13.54 22.99
C ALA A 86 -2.15 -13.60 23.98
N ASN A 87 -1.40 -12.50 24.19
CA ASN A 87 -0.33 -12.44 25.19
C ASN A 87 -0.77 -11.89 26.56
N LEU A 88 -2.03 -11.44 26.70
CA LEU A 88 -2.60 -11.11 28.01
C LEU A 88 -3.24 -12.36 28.60
N ARG A 89 -2.42 -13.38 28.91
CA ARG A 89 -2.86 -14.40 29.87
C ARG A 89 -2.75 -13.76 31.25
N PRO A 90 -3.85 -13.43 31.95
CA PRO A 90 -3.76 -13.10 33.36
C PRO A 90 -3.22 -14.33 34.08
N SER A 91 -2.00 -14.23 34.60
CA SER A 91 -1.48 -15.14 35.60
C SER A 91 -2.34 -14.98 36.85
N SER A 92 -3.44 -15.73 36.92
CA SER A 92 -4.14 -15.94 38.18
C SER A 92 -3.28 -16.88 39.03
N THR A 93 -2.29 -16.31 39.68
CA THR A 93 -1.60 -16.91 40.81
C THR A 93 -1.92 -16.04 42.03
N ALA A 94 -3.16 -16.10 42.50
CA ALA A 94 -3.48 -15.64 43.84
C ALA A 94 -3.15 -16.78 44.80
N ALA A 95 -1.94 -16.73 45.34
CA ALA A 95 -1.55 -17.47 46.52
C ALA A 95 -2.14 -16.79 47.78
N SER A 96 -2.34 -17.62 48.79
CA SER A 96 -2.32 -17.28 50.23
C SER A 96 -3.66 -16.99 50.91
N GLY A 97 -3.96 -17.82 51.89
CA GLY A 97 -5.04 -17.62 52.85
C GLY A 97 -5.33 -18.86 53.69
N GLY A 98 -4.30 -19.46 54.30
CA GLY A 98 -4.54 -20.37 55.41
C GLY A 98 -4.79 -19.57 56.67
N THR A 99 -5.77 -19.98 57.48
CA THR A 99 -5.76 -19.90 58.95
C THR A 99 -6.90 -20.77 59.47
N CYS A 100 -6.50 -21.71 60.35
CA CYS A 100 -7.15 -22.21 61.56
C CYS A 100 -8.68 -22.34 61.58
#